data_AF-A0A699T1G8-F1
#
_entry.id   AF-A0A699T1G8-F1
#
_cell.length_a   1.000
_cell.length_b   1.000
_cell.length_c   1.000
_cell.angle_alpha   90.00
_cell.angle_beta   90.00
_cell.angle_gamma   90.00
#
_symmetry.space_group_name_H-M   'P 1'
#
loop_
_entity.id
_entity.type
_entity.pdbx_description
1 polymer ?
#
loop_
_entity_poly.entity_id
_entity_poly.type
_entity_poly.pdbx_seq_one_letter_code
_entity_poly.pdbx_strand_id
1 'polypeptide(L)'
;LKVVEPKNQSFEDKPPEVELKEFPPHLEYAFLGDNGKWPVIIANDLSSNEKTALINVLKTRKKAIAWKLTDIKGIDPEFCSHKILLEEDYSPKVQS
;
A
#
# COMPACT_ATOMS: atom_id res chain seq x y z
N LEU A 1 7.32 19.41 32.41
CA LEU A 1 6.97 19.09 31.01
C LEU A 1 8.10 18.25 30.44
N LYS A 2 7.89 16.95 30.22
CA LYS A 2 8.89 16.12 29.54
C LYS A 2 8.78 16.44 28.05
N VAL A 3 9.78 17.13 27.52
CA VAL A 3 9.93 17.37 26.08
C VAL A 3 10.21 16.00 25.44
N VAL A 4 9.24 15.46 24.73
CA VAL A 4 9.43 14.26 23.92
C VAL A 4 10.10 14.72 22.63
N GLU A 5 11.40 14.49 22.50
CA GLU A 5 12.11 14.71 21.25
C GLU A 5 11.51 13.86 20.13
N PRO A 6 11.31 14.43 18.93
CA PRO A 6 10.92 13.63 17.78
C PRO A 6 12.12 12.77 17.39
N LYS A 7 12.03 11.47 17.70
CA LYS A 7 12.90 10.47 17.07
C LYS A 7 12.65 10.52 15.56
N ASN A 8 13.54 11.19 14.85
CA ASN A 8 13.72 11.03 13.41
C ASN A 8 14.25 9.61 13.17
N GLN A 9 13.39 8.60 13.29
CA GLN A 9 13.64 7.29 12.70
C GLN A 9 13.66 7.53 11.20
N SER A 10 14.83 7.37 10.57
CA SER A 10 14.89 7.25 9.12
C SER A 10 14.17 5.95 8.76
N PHE A 11 12.91 6.08 8.41
CA PHE A 11 12.11 5.00 7.83
C PHE A 11 12.81 4.61 6.52
N GLU A 12 13.55 3.51 6.54
CA GLU A 12 14.12 2.95 5.31
C GLU A 12 12.96 2.56 4.39
N ASP A 13 12.76 3.37 3.35
CA ASP A 13 11.73 3.25 2.33
C ASP A 13 12.07 2.07 1.39
N LYS A 14 11.95 0.85 1.91
CA LYS A 14 12.14 -0.38 1.12
C LYS A 14 10.81 -0.79 0.49
N PRO A 15 10.79 -1.04 -0.84
CA PRO A 15 9.59 -1.47 -1.54
C PRO A 15 9.06 -2.79 -0.96
N PRO A 16 7.73 -2.98 -0.89
CA PRO A 16 7.17 -4.26 -0.52
C PRO A 16 7.55 -5.30 -1.57
N GLU A 17 7.94 -6.49 -1.10
CA GLU A 17 8.13 -7.67 -1.95
C GLU A 17 6.73 -8.17 -2.33
N VAL A 18 6.32 -7.93 -3.58
CA VAL A 18 4.97 -8.24 -4.08
C VAL A 18 5.08 -9.19 -5.26
N GLU A 19 4.45 -10.35 -5.15
CA GLU A 19 4.13 -11.21 -6.29
C GLU A 19 2.98 -10.56 -7.08
N LEU A 20 3.26 -10.08 -8.30
CA LEU A 20 2.27 -9.43 -9.14
C LEU A 20 1.27 -10.48 -9.65
N LYS A 21 0.01 -10.35 -9.23
CA LYS A 21 -1.11 -11.16 -9.71
C LYS A 21 -1.62 -10.64 -11.05
N GLU A 22 -2.14 -11.54 -11.88
CA GLU A 22 -2.88 -11.15 -13.09
C GLU A 22 -4.17 -10.42 -12.73
N PHE A 23 -4.56 -9.47 -13.58
CA PHE A 23 -5.74 -8.64 -13.38
C PHE A 23 -6.77 -8.78 -14.51
N PRO A 24 -8.05 -8.48 -14.20
CA PRO A 24 -9.05 -8.29 -15.25
C PRO A 24 -8.65 -7.14 -16.20
N PRO A 25 -9.15 -7.13 -17.44
CA PRO A 25 -8.66 -6.25 -18.52
C PRO A 25 -8.82 -4.74 -18.27
N HIS A 26 -9.62 -4.35 -17.27
CA HIS A 26 -9.86 -2.96 -16.90
C HIS A 26 -8.85 -2.43 -15.88
N LEU A 27 -7.92 -3.24 -15.39
CA LEU A 27 -6.88 -2.83 -14.43
C LEU A 27 -5.48 -3.15 -14.96
N GLU A 28 -4.51 -2.34 -14.58
CA GLU A 28 -3.10 -2.56 -14.87
C GLU A 28 -2.20 -2.07 -13.73
N TYR A 29 -0.95 -2.54 -13.71
CA TYR A 29 0.07 -2.01 -12.81
C TYR A 29 0.74 -0.78 -13.40
N ALA A 30 0.92 0.23 -12.56
CA ALA A 30 1.87 1.32 -12.76
C ALA A 30 2.88 1.35 -11.61
N PHE A 31 4.03 1.98 -11.83
CA PHE A 31 5.12 1.96 -10.85
C PHE A 31 5.54 3.38 -10.48
N LEU A 32 5.64 3.64 -9.17
CA LEU A 32 6.00 4.96 -8.65
C LEU A 32 7.51 5.11 -8.40
N GLY A 33 8.28 4.01 -8.37
CA GLY A 33 9.73 4.01 -8.26
C GLY A 33 10.44 3.45 -9.48
N ASP A 34 11.74 3.68 -9.54
CA ASP A 34 12.59 3.11 -10.58
C ASP A 34 12.70 1.59 -10.42
N ASN A 35 12.96 0.89 -11.52
CA ASN A 35 13.16 -0.57 -11.57
C ASN A 35 11.96 -1.40 -11.06
N GLY A 36 10.73 -0.95 -11.32
CA GLY A 36 9.52 -1.71 -10.96
C GLY A 36 9.18 -1.70 -9.46
N LYS A 37 9.73 -0.75 -8.70
CA LYS A 37 9.41 -0.59 -7.28
C LYS A 37 8.12 0.19 -7.09
N TRP A 38 7.41 -0.10 -5.99
CA TRP A 38 6.17 0.58 -5.59
C TRP A 38 5.06 0.42 -6.64
N PRO A 39 4.57 -0.81 -6.86
CA PRO A 39 3.45 -1.04 -7.75
C PRO A 39 2.18 -0.36 -7.20
N VAL A 40 1.42 0.26 -8.10
CA VAL A 40 0.06 0.75 -7.87
C VAL A 40 -0.85 0.18 -8.94
N ILE A 41 -2.09 -0.09 -8.58
CA ILE A 41 -3.10 -0.59 -9.52
C ILE A 41 -3.89 0.62 -10.00
N ILE A 42 -3.96 0.79 -11.32
CA ILE A 42 -4.71 1.87 -11.96
C ILE A 42 -5.70 1.30 -12.98
N ALA A 43 -6.68 2.11 -13.35
CA ALA A 43 -7.62 1.74 -14.39
C ALA A 43 -6.94 1.79 -15.77
N ASN A 44 -7.13 0.73 -16.56
CA ASN A 44 -6.47 0.57 -17.86
C ASN A 44 -7.11 1.46 -18.94
N ASP A 45 -8.38 1.83 -18.77
CA ASP A 45 -9.16 2.68 -19.67
C ASP A 45 -8.77 4.17 -19.65
N LEU A 46 -7.88 4.57 -18.74
CA LEU A 46 -7.32 5.93 -18.71
C LEU A 46 -6.52 6.23 -19.99
N SER A 47 -6.64 7.45 -20.49
CA SER A 47 -5.76 7.93 -21.56
C SER A 47 -4.32 8.05 -21.08
N SER A 48 -3.36 8.00 -22.00
CA SER A 48 -1.92 8.13 -21.68
C SER A 48 -1.60 9.40 -20.86
N ASN A 49 -2.28 10.51 -21.18
CA ASN A 49 -2.11 11.78 -20.48
C ASN A 49 -2.64 11.70 -19.04
N GLU A 50 -3.80 11.09 -18.83
CA GLU A 50 -4.39 10.89 -17.50
C GLU A 50 -3.53 9.95 -16.66
N LYS A 51 -3.05 8.84 -17.23
CA LYS A 51 -2.12 7.91 -16.55
C LYS A 51 -0.87 8.65 -16.09
N THR A 52 -0.26 9.46 -16.97
CA THR A 52 0.93 10.25 -16.64
C THR A 52 0.67 11.27 -15.54
N ALA A 53 -0.44 12.02 -15.64
CA ALA A 53 -0.82 13.01 -14.64
C ALA A 53 -1.08 12.34 -13.27
N LEU A 54 -1.79 11.21 -13.24
CA LEU A 54 -2.06 10.43 -12.05
C LEU A 54 -0.76 9.93 -11.39
N ILE A 55 0.13 9.29 -12.16
CA ILE A 55 1.41 8.79 -11.65
C ILE A 55 2.25 9.92 -11.07
N ASN A 56 2.27 11.10 -11.70
CA ASN A 56 3.00 12.26 -11.17
C ASN A 56 2.44 12.73 -9.82
N VAL A 57 1.12 12.85 -9.69
CA VAL A 57 0.47 13.21 -8.42
C VAL A 57 0.79 12.17 -7.33
N LEU A 58 0.71 10.88 -7.66
CA LEU A 58 1.04 9.79 -6.73
C LEU A 58 2.51 9.80 -6.32
N LYS A 59 3.43 10.08 -7.26
CA LYS A 59 4.86 10.24 -6.96
C LYS A 59 5.12 11.38 -5.98
N THR A 60 4.42 12.51 -6.10
CA THR A 60 4.52 13.63 -5.15
C THR A 60 3.90 13.30 -3.79
N ARG A 61 2.89 12.43 -3.76
CA ARG A 61 2.13 12.07 -2.56
C ARG A 61 2.39 10.65 -2.04
N LYS A 62 3.57 10.09 -2.29
CA LYS A 62 3.93 8.72 -1.84
C LYS A 62 3.64 8.47 -0.36
N LYS A 63 3.93 9.46 0.51
CA LYS A 63 3.68 9.37 1.96
C LYS A 63 2.20 9.24 2.35
N ALA A 64 1.27 9.63 1.47
CA ALA A 64 -0.16 9.47 1.70
C ALA A 64 -0.63 8.04 1.40
N ILE A 65 0.14 7.28 0.62
CA ILE A 65 -0.17 5.90 0.30
C ILE A 65 0.60 5.01 1.25
N ALA A 66 -0.11 4.52 2.26
CA ALA A 66 0.49 3.66 3.27
C ALA A 66 0.72 2.27 2.68
N TRP A 67 1.99 1.88 2.55
CA TRP A 67 2.40 0.57 2.03
C TRP A 67 2.52 -0.48 3.11
N LYS A 68 2.75 -0.04 4.35
CA LYS A 68 2.73 -0.85 5.55
C LYS A 68 1.71 -0.25 6.52
N LEU A 69 1.16 -1.09 7.40
CA LEU A 69 0.32 -0.61 8.51
C LEU A 69 1.04 0.44 9.36
N THR A 70 2.36 0.31 9.50
CA THR A 70 3.23 1.28 10.20
C THR A 70 3.28 2.65 9.53
N ASP A 71 2.94 2.74 8.25
CA ASP A 71 2.94 4.00 7.50
C ASP A 71 1.65 4.81 7.75
N ILE A 72 0.59 4.16 8.27
CA ILE A 72 -0.67 4.83 8.60
C ILE A 72 -0.55 5.53 9.94
N LYS A 73 -0.26 6.84 9.89
CA LYS A 73 -0.11 7.67 11.09
C LYS A 73 -1.41 7.68 11.92
N GLY A 74 -1.30 7.28 13.19
CA GLY A 74 -2.43 7.25 14.13
C GLY A 74 -3.16 5.91 14.20
N ILE A 75 -2.78 4.93 13.36
CA ILE A 75 -3.13 3.53 13.57
C ILE A 75 -1.97 2.87 14.32
N ASP A 76 -2.24 2.43 15.53
CA ASP A 76 -1.34 1.55 16.26
C ASP A 76 -1.54 0.12 15.73
N PRO A 77 -0.51 -0.53 15.14
CA PRO A 77 -0.60 -1.91 14.70
C PRO A 77 -1.06 -2.87 15.80
N GLU A 78 -0.75 -2.60 17.07
CA GLU A 78 -1.19 -3.42 18.21
C GLU A 78 -2.72 -3.34 18.42
N PHE A 79 -3.32 -2.18 18.18
CA PHE A 79 -4.77 -1.97 18.28
C PHE A 79 -5.55 -2.39 17.01
N CYS A 80 -4.91 -2.38 15.85
CA CYS A 80 -5.52 -2.82 14.59
C CYS A 80 -5.42 -4.34 14.34
N SER A 81 -4.83 -5.09 15.26
CA SER A 81 -5.00 -6.54 15.34
C SER A 81 -6.37 -6.90 15.92
N HIS A 82 -7.44 -6.60 15.18
CA HIS A 82 -8.70 -7.31 15.40
C HIS A 82 -8.48 -8.75 14.92
N LYS A 83 -7.94 -9.58 15.83
CA LYS A 83 -7.74 -11.00 15.62
C LYS A 83 -9.12 -11.62 15.61
N ILE A 84 -9.66 -11.90 14.42
CA ILE A 84 -10.85 -12.74 14.29
C ILE A 84 -10.41 -14.11 14.81
N LEU A 85 -10.88 -14.46 16.01
CA LEU A 85 -10.68 -15.78 16.57
C LEU A 85 -11.54 -16.74 15.75
N LEU A 86 -10.88 -17.50 14.88
CA LEU A 86 -11.46 -18.65 14.20
C LEU A 86 -11.23 -19.88 15.09
N GLU A 87 -12.21 -20.78 15.16
CA GLU A 87 -12.02 -22.09 15.79
C GLU A 87 -10.92 -22.87 15.04
N GLU A 88 -10.19 -23.76 15.72
CA GLU A 88 -9.01 -24.47 15.18
C GLU A 88 -9.30 -25.27 13.90
N ASP A 89 -10.56 -25.61 13.65
CA ASP A 89 -11.07 -26.39 12.53
C ASP A 89 -11.75 -25.52 11.44
N TYR A 90 -11.80 -24.19 11.61
CA TYR A 90 -12.48 -23.32 10.65
C TYR A 90 -11.60 -22.97 9.46
N SER A 91 -11.98 -23.49 8.29
CA SER A 91 -11.37 -23.15 7.00
C SER A 91 -12.08 -21.95 6.34
N PRO A 92 -11.37 -20.89 5.91
CA PRO A 92 -11.98 -19.79 5.16
C PRO A 92 -12.65 -20.31 3.89
N LYS A 93 -13.92 -20.00 3.70
CA LYS A 93 -14.66 -20.32 2.48
C LYS A 93 -14.88 -19.05 1.67
N VAL A 94 -14.49 -19.08 0.39
CA VAL A 94 -14.93 -18.09 -0.60
C VAL A 94 -16.39 -18.43 -0.94
N GLN A 95 -17.30 -17.47 -0.75
CA GLN A 95 -18.67 -17.61 -1.26
C GLN A 95 -18.64 -17.36 -2.78
N SER A 96 -19.24 -18.28 -3.55
CA SER A 96 -19.46 -18.17 -4.99
C SER A 96 -20.74 -17.40 -5.31
#